data_AF-A0A454WGH5-F1
#
_entry.id   AF-A0A454WGH5-F1
#
_cell.length_a   1.000
_cell.length_b   1.000
_cell.length_c   1.000
_cell.angle_alpha   90.00
_cell.angle_beta   90.00
_cell.angle_gamma   90.00
#
_symmetry.space_group_name_H-M   'P 1'
#
loop_
_entity.id
_entity.type
_entity.pdbx_description
1 polymer ?
#
loop_
_entity_poly.entity_id
_entity_poly.type
_entity_poly.pdbx_seq_one_letter_code
_entity_poly.pdbx_strand_id
1 'polypeptide(L)' 'MAPPRHLRLGRPHLLHPAATEPIPKRDGVGLSLYRVVRKLQTHLAIWTGACPTCHRDMPDPTPT' A
#
# COMPACT_ATOMS: atom_id res chain seq x y z
N MET A 1 -44.02 -7.48 -48.45
CA MET A 1 -42.65 -7.98 -48.19
C MET A 1 -42.05 -7.13 -47.09
N ALA A 2 -41.65 -7.72 -45.96
CA ALA A 2 -41.04 -6.97 -44.85
C ALA A 2 -39.51 -7.04 -44.94
N PRO A 3 -38.77 -5.97 -44.58
CA PRO A 3 -37.33 -5.93 -44.76
C PRO A 3 -36.59 -6.79 -43.72
N PRO A 4 -35.39 -7.29 -44.04
CA PRO A 4 -34.62 -8.17 -43.15
C PRO A 4 -34.24 -7.42 -41.87
N ARG A 5 -34.63 -7.98 -40.71
CA ARG A 5 -34.24 -7.44 -39.41
C ARG A 5 -32.83 -7.92 -39.11
N HIS A 6 -31.83 -7.09 -39.43
CA HIS A 6 -30.46 -7.33 -39.03
C HIS A 6 -30.40 -7.59 -37.51
N LEU A 7 -29.85 -8.74 -37.11
CA LEU A 7 -29.43 -8.98 -35.72
C LEU A 7 -28.47 -7.86 -35.35
N ARG A 8 -28.91 -6.95 -34.47
CA ARG A 8 -28.01 -6.03 -33.79
C ARG A 8 -27.09 -6.88 -32.95
N LEU A 9 -25.92 -7.22 -33.52
CA LEU A 9 -24.75 -7.67 -32.78
C LEU A 9 -24.61 -6.72 -31.60
N GLY A 10 -24.94 -7.23 -30.41
CA GLY A 10 -24.91 -6.46 -29.18
C GLY A 10 -23.54 -5.81 -29.08
N ARG A 11 -23.53 -4.48 -28.99
CA ARG A 11 -22.36 -3.71 -28.63
C ARG A 11 -21.69 -4.44 -27.45
N PRO A 12 -20.39 -4.75 -27.48
CA PRO A 12 -19.71 -5.24 -26.29
C PRO A 12 -19.93 -4.19 -25.21
N HIS A 13 -20.79 -4.52 -24.25
CA HIS A 13 -20.95 -3.71 -23.07
C HIS A 13 -19.60 -3.87 -22.38
N LEU A 14 -18.72 -2.86 -22.52
CA LEU A 14 -17.55 -2.74 -21.67
C LEU A 14 -18.11 -2.71 -20.26
N LEU A 15 -18.11 -3.88 -19.62
CA LEU A 15 -18.30 -4.03 -18.20
C LEU A 15 -17.28 -3.06 -17.62
N HIS A 16 -17.76 -1.93 -17.08
CA HIS A 16 -16.91 -1.14 -16.22
C HIS A 16 -16.39 -2.12 -15.17
N PRO A 17 -15.07 -2.26 -15.00
CA PRO A 17 -14.56 -2.91 -13.81
C PRO A 17 -15.23 -2.16 -12.67
N ALA A 18 -16.15 -2.83 -11.99
CA ALA A 18 -16.67 -2.31 -10.74
C ALA A 18 -15.43 -1.97 -9.92
N ALA A 19 -15.41 -0.79 -9.30
CA ALA A 19 -14.36 -0.35 -8.41
C ALA A 19 -14.36 -1.20 -7.11
N THR A 20 -14.34 -2.52 -7.28
CA THR A 20 -14.17 -3.57 -6.29
C THR A 20 -12.73 -4.07 -6.40
N GLU A 21 -11.78 -3.19 -6.70
CA GLU A 21 -10.44 -3.41 -6.17
C GLU A 21 -10.63 -3.38 -4.64
N PRO A 22 -10.32 -4.48 -3.92
CA PRO A 22 -10.38 -4.46 -2.48
C PRO A 22 -9.43 -3.36 -2.02
N ILE A 23 -10.00 -2.24 -1.54
CA ILE A 23 -9.23 -1.18 -0.90
C ILE A 23 -8.33 -1.89 0.10
N PRO A 24 -6.99 -1.84 -0.05
CA PRO A 24 -6.11 -2.50 0.90
C PRO A 24 -6.49 -1.96 2.26
N LYS A 25 -6.95 -2.84 3.15
CA LYS A 25 -7.34 -2.47 4.51
C LYS A 25 -6.20 -1.64 5.04
N ARG A 26 -6.44 -0.34 5.22
CA ARG A 26 -5.42 0.53 5.80
C ARG A 26 -5.14 -0.07 7.16
N ASP A 27 -3.93 -0.56 7.38
CA ASP A 27 -3.45 -1.08 8.67
C ASP A 27 -3.37 0.02 9.77
N GLY A 28 -4.11 1.11 9.58
CA GLY A 28 -4.19 2.30 10.40
C GLY A 28 -5.47 2.41 11.22
N VAL A 29 -6.20 1.32 11.45
CA VAL A 29 -7.24 1.31 12.49
C VAL A 29 -6.53 1.32 13.85
N GLY A 30 -6.46 2.51 14.46
CA GLY A 30 -6.13 2.73 15.87
C GLY A 30 -4.77 2.19 16.31
N LEU A 31 -3.66 2.82 15.89
CA LEU A 31 -2.43 2.65 16.64
C LEU A 31 -2.64 3.27 18.03
N SER A 32 -2.47 2.48 19.09
CA SER A 32 -2.37 3.05 20.43
C SER A 32 -1.23 4.07 20.46
N LEU A 33 -1.33 5.10 21.31
CA LEU A 33 -0.28 6.11 21.48
C LEU A 33 1.10 5.44 21.67
N TYR A 34 1.13 4.37 22.47
CA TYR A 34 2.33 3.56 22.68
C TYR A 34 2.91 2.99 21.37
N ARG A 35 2.06 2.45 20.48
CA ARG A 35 2.48 1.87 19.21
C ARG A 35 2.98 2.93 18.23
N VAL A 36 2.43 4.15 18.28
CA VAL A 36 2.94 5.31 17.53
C VAL A 36 4.33 5.69 18.02
N VAL A 37 4.50 5.87 19.33
CA VAL A 37 5.79 6.23 19.94
C VAL A 37 6.85 5.18 19.63
N ARG A 38 6.53 3.89 19.76
CA ARG A 38 7.45 2.80 19.43
C ARG A 38 7.88 2.84 17.96
N LYS A 39 6.94 3.01 17.03
CA LYS A 39 7.27 3.12 15.60
C LYS A 39 8.15 4.32 15.31
N LEU A 40 7.85 5.48 15.91
CA LEU A 40 8.65 6.69 15.74
C LEU A 40 10.08 6.50 16.24
N GLN A 41 10.27 5.91 17.43
CA GLN A 41 11.58 5.59 17.97
C GLN A 41 12.38 4.66 17.06
N THR A 42 11.74 3.64 16.49
CA THR A 42 12.40 2.74 15.52
C THR A 42 12.87 3.49 14.28
N HIS A 43 12.05 4.39 13.73
CA HIS A 43 12.44 5.19 12.55
C HIS A 43 13.59 6.13 12.86
N LEU A 44 13.55 6.80 14.02
CA LEU A 44 14.62 7.69 14.44
C LEU A 44 15.94 6.94 14.64
N ALA A 45 15.90 5.77 15.29
CA ALA A 45 17.10 4.94 15.47
C ALA A 45 17.71 4.54 14.12
N ILE A 46 16.90 4.06 13.18
CA ILE A 46 17.39 3.73 11.83
C ILE A 46 18.02 4.95 11.15
N TRP A 47 17.41 6.12 11.28
CA TRP A 47 17.89 7.33 10.64
C TRP A 47 19.19 7.87 11.25
N THR A 48 19.37 7.73 12.56
CA THR A 48 20.63 8.06 13.24
C THR A 48 21.70 7.00 13.08
N GLY A 49 21.44 5.96 12.27
CA GLY A 49 22.35 4.85 12.08
C GLY A 49 22.44 3.94 13.32
N ALA A 50 21.51 3.96 14.25
CA ALA A 50 21.48 3.07 15.41
C ALA A 50 20.55 1.87 15.17
N CYS A 51 20.95 0.68 15.63
CA CYS A 51 20.10 -0.50 15.60
C CYS A 51 18.94 -0.35 16.61
N PRO A 52 17.67 -0.43 16.18
CA PRO A 52 16.52 -0.22 17.07
C PRO A 52 16.32 -1.35 18.10
N THR A 53 16.98 -2.50 17.91
CA THR A 53 16.93 -3.64 18.83
C THR A 53 18.04 -3.58 19.87
N CYS A 54 19.25 -3.24 19.42
CA CYS A 54 20.45 -3.25 20.26
C CYS A 54 20.78 -1.88 20.86
N HIS A 55 20.12 -0.81 20.38
CA HIS A 55 20.40 0.59 20.72
C HIS A 55 21.88 0.98 20.60
N ARG A 56 22.61 0.35 19.68
CA ARG A 56 24.00 0.65 19.37
C ARG A 56 24.09 1.32 18.02
N ASP A 57 24.99 2.29 17.92
CA ASP A 57 25.37 2.89 16.65
C ASP A 57 25.90 1.81 15.71
N MET A 58 25.43 1.83 14.46
CA MET A 58 26.01 1.02 13.41
C MET A 58 27.42 1.54 13.17
N PRO A 59 28.40 0.64 13.02
CA PRO A 59 29.75 1.03 12.71
C PRO A 59 29.72 1.85 11.42
N ASP A 60 30.22 3.09 11.49
CA ASP A 60 30.46 3.91 10.32
C ASP A 60 31.37 3.10 9.38
N PRO A 61 30.97 2.83 8.13
CA PRO A 61 31.87 2.24 7.16
C PRO A 61 32.94 3.28 6.85
N THR A 62 33.96 3.37 7.71
CA THR A 62 35.16 4.18 7.47
C THR A 62 35.70 3.81 6.10
N PRO A 63 35.71 4.73 5.11
CA PRO A 63 36.34 4.45 3.84
C PRO A 63 37.85 4.38 4.08
N THR A 64 38.41 3.19 3.94
CA THR A 64 39.86 2.93 3.82
C THR A 64 40.43 3.53 2.55
#